data_AF-A0A257M541-F1
#
_entry.id   AF-A0A257M541-F1
#
_cell.length_a   1.000
_cell.length_b   1.000
_cell.length_c   1.000
_cell.angle_alpha   90.00
_cell.angle_beta   90.00
_cell.angle_gamma   90.00
#
_symmetry.space_group_name_H-M   'P 1'
#
loop_
_entity.id
_entity.type
_entity.pdbx_description
1 polymer ?
#
loop_
_entity_poly.entity_id
_entity_poly.type
_entity_poly.pdbx_seq_one_letter_code
_entity_poly.pdbx_strand_id
1 'polypeptide(L)'
;MASALFVVWCNNADFVSFTQIAPSPPYVSSQIPQWTTLMNQSIDRHKTAINTLYTKGARTIIMPKAVNIAATPYYSFLGSTNKLFIKARTDEYNIAFDAAIIAHVATKPGLIVYRPDTSALFEQALATPSAFGLTNTTGYALSVVANQVAVGPNSPGSTYLFWDDTHPTARFQMHLADLVQQMISPVKVNGISRSGNTSQLTIANIPLGRQGIVEGSSSLQPPWNQDVTFTQPFSAGGSTTGSVNATSTAPSRFYRVSFPVVWTWP
;
A
#
# COMPACT_ATOMS: atom_id res chain seq x y z
N MET A 1 -10.61 -19.97 16.24
CA MET A 1 -10.94 -19.18 15.04
C MET A 1 -9.68 -19.04 14.20
N ALA A 2 -9.76 -19.05 12.86
CA ALA A 2 -8.57 -18.91 12.02
C ALA A 2 -7.89 -17.54 12.28
N SER A 3 -6.62 -17.57 12.67
CA SER A 3 -5.78 -16.38 12.94
C SER A 3 -5.01 -15.89 11.72
N ALA A 4 -5.21 -16.53 10.57
CA ALA A 4 -4.49 -16.24 9.33
C ALA A 4 -5.12 -15.08 8.56
N LEU A 5 -4.25 -14.27 7.98
CA LEU A 5 -4.57 -13.21 7.03
C LEU A 5 -4.36 -13.74 5.61
N PHE A 6 -5.35 -13.57 4.73
CA PHE A 6 -5.26 -14.01 3.33
C PHE A 6 -5.15 -12.79 2.41
N VAL A 7 -4.23 -12.80 1.45
CA VAL A 7 -4.09 -11.73 0.45
C VAL A 7 -4.41 -12.30 -0.93
N VAL A 8 -5.32 -11.64 -1.65
CA VAL A 8 -5.68 -11.97 -3.03
C VAL A 8 -5.44 -10.73 -3.89
N TRP A 9 -4.35 -10.73 -4.65
CA TRP A 9 -3.93 -9.59 -5.47
C TRP A 9 -3.53 -10.06 -6.87
N CYS A 10 -4.48 -10.06 -7.80
CA CYS A 10 -4.28 -10.59 -9.16
C CYS A 10 -4.88 -9.72 -10.28
N ASN A 11 -5.60 -8.65 -9.94
CA ASN A 11 -6.29 -7.79 -10.89
C ASN A 11 -5.39 -7.15 -11.95
N ASN A 12 -4.17 -6.74 -11.62
CA ASN A 12 -3.26 -6.15 -12.60
C ASN A 12 -2.83 -7.13 -13.70
N ALA A 13 -2.69 -8.43 -13.38
CA ALA A 13 -2.40 -9.46 -14.37
C ALA A 13 -3.58 -9.68 -15.33
N ASP A 14 -4.82 -9.62 -14.82
CA ASP A 14 -6.03 -9.63 -15.66
C ASP A 14 -6.01 -8.44 -16.64
N PHE A 15 -5.68 -7.23 -16.17
CA PHE A 15 -5.58 -6.05 -17.02
C PHE A 15 -4.52 -6.20 -18.12
N VAL A 16 -3.35 -6.76 -17.81
CA VAL A 16 -2.33 -7.09 -18.83
C VAL A 16 -2.92 -8.05 -19.88
N SER A 17 -3.63 -9.09 -19.45
CA SER A 17 -4.32 -10.00 -20.37
C SER A 17 -5.36 -9.27 -21.23
N PHE A 18 -6.14 -8.34 -20.67
CA PHE A 18 -7.15 -7.58 -21.41
C PHE A 18 -6.53 -6.74 -22.54
N THR A 19 -5.28 -6.27 -22.35
CA THR A 19 -4.55 -5.55 -23.41
C THR A 19 -4.07 -6.44 -24.56
N GLN A 20 -4.06 -7.77 -24.38
CA GLN A 20 -3.50 -8.73 -25.32
C GLN A 20 -4.56 -9.58 -26.04
N ILE A 21 -5.82 -9.54 -25.58
CA ILE A 21 -6.91 -10.31 -26.20
C ILE A 21 -7.30 -9.68 -27.55
N ALA A 22 -7.41 -10.52 -28.59
CA ALA A 22 -7.79 -10.11 -29.93
C ALA A 22 -9.24 -9.56 -30.00
N PRO A 23 -9.54 -8.66 -30.94
CA PRO A 23 -8.64 -8.07 -31.95
C PRO A 23 -7.86 -6.85 -31.42
N SER A 24 -6.54 -6.79 -31.64
CA SER A 24 -5.68 -5.67 -31.22
C SER A 24 -5.81 -4.46 -32.16
N PRO A 25 -5.64 -3.18 -31.72
CA PRO A 25 -5.27 -2.71 -30.38
C PRO A 25 -6.51 -2.26 -29.57
N PRO A 26 -6.84 -2.92 -28.43
CA PRO A 26 -8.18 -2.89 -27.83
C PRO A 26 -8.42 -1.66 -26.94
N TYR A 27 -7.87 -0.50 -27.31
CA TYR A 27 -7.86 0.72 -26.46
C TYR A 27 -8.78 1.82 -27.01
N VAL A 28 -9.79 1.44 -27.77
CA VAL A 28 -10.73 2.35 -28.42
C VAL A 28 -12.13 2.17 -27.84
N SER A 29 -12.94 3.23 -27.92
CA SER A 29 -14.29 3.28 -27.33
C SER A 29 -15.21 2.14 -27.80
N SER A 30 -15.03 1.63 -29.01
CA SER A 30 -15.82 0.50 -29.53
C SER A 30 -15.61 -0.80 -28.76
N GLN A 31 -14.53 -0.94 -27.99
CA GLN A 31 -14.22 -2.14 -27.19
C GLN A 31 -14.68 -2.05 -25.72
N ILE A 32 -15.34 -0.97 -25.31
CA ILE A 32 -15.88 -0.80 -23.96
C ILE A 32 -16.76 -2.00 -23.52
N PRO A 33 -17.65 -2.57 -24.36
CA PRO A 33 -18.46 -3.72 -23.95
C PRO A 33 -17.63 -4.98 -23.63
N GLN A 34 -16.58 -5.23 -24.41
CA GLN A 34 -15.67 -6.37 -24.18
C GLN A 34 -14.88 -6.18 -22.89
N TRP A 35 -14.30 -4.99 -22.67
CA TRP A 35 -13.60 -4.65 -21.43
C TRP A 35 -14.52 -4.77 -20.21
N THR A 36 -15.77 -4.31 -20.32
CA THR A 36 -16.77 -4.43 -19.24
C THR A 36 -17.05 -5.90 -18.92
N THR A 37 -17.17 -6.75 -19.94
CA THR A 37 -17.35 -8.20 -19.75
C THR A 37 -16.16 -8.83 -19.01
N LEU A 38 -14.94 -8.52 -19.44
CA LEU A 38 -13.70 -9.03 -18.84
C LEU A 38 -13.52 -8.55 -17.39
N MET A 39 -13.81 -7.27 -17.13
CA MET A 39 -13.82 -6.68 -15.79
C MET A 39 -14.81 -7.40 -14.87
N ASN A 40 -16.04 -7.65 -15.33
CA ASN A 40 -17.04 -8.39 -14.57
C ASN A 40 -16.60 -9.83 -14.27
N GLN A 41 -15.97 -10.51 -15.24
CA GLN A 41 -15.41 -11.85 -15.02
C GLN A 41 -14.29 -11.83 -13.95
N SER A 42 -13.41 -10.83 -13.97
CA SER A 42 -12.38 -10.67 -12.93
C SER A 42 -13.01 -10.45 -11.56
N ILE A 43 -14.03 -9.59 -11.45
CA ILE A 43 -14.78 -9.36 -10.20
C ILE A 43 -15.42 -10.65 -9.70
N ASP A 44 -16.03 -11.46 -10.57
CA ASP A 44 -16.66 -12.72 -10.20
C ASP A 44 -15.64 -13.79 -9.76
N ARG A 45 -14.43 -13.79 -10.34
CA ARG A 45 -13.31 -14.60 -9.85
C ARG A 45 -12.88 -14.19 -8.44
N HIS A 46 -12.84 -12.90 -8.12
CA HIS A 46 -12.58 -12.43 -6.76
C HIS A 46 -13.68 -12.85 -5.78
N LYS A 47 -14.97 -12.75 -6.16
CA LYS A 47 -16.08 -13.27 -5.34
C LYS A 47 -15.97 -14.77 -5.09
N THR A 48 -15.52 -15.52 -6.10
CA THR A 48 -15.25 -16.97 -5.99
C THR A 48 -14.11 -17.24 -5.02
N ALA A 49 -13.00 -16.49 -5.10
CA ALA A 49 -11.90 -16.58 -4.13
C ALA A 49 -12.38 -16.30 -2.69
N ILE A 50 -13.22 -15.27 -2.49
CA ILE A 50 -13.84 -14.99 -1.18
C ILE A 50 -14.65 -16.18 -0.69
N ASN A 51 -15.54 -16.75 -1.52
CA ASN A 51 -16.37 -17.88 -1.13
C ASN A 51 -15.52 -19.08 -0.72
N THR A 52 -14.52 -19.43 -1.53
CA THR A 52 -13.61 -20.55 -1.27
C THR A 52 -12.84 -20.36 0.03
N LEU A 53 -12.31 -19.17 0.29
CA LEU A 53 -11.58 -18.87 1.52
C LEU A 53 -12.51 -18.85 2.74
N TYR A 54 -13.67 -18.21 2.62
CA TYR A 54 -14.64 -18.08 3.71
C TYR A 54 -15.19 -19.44 4.17
N THR A 55 -15.52 -20.32 3.23
CA THR A 55 -15.98 -21.69 3.50
C THR A 55 -14.90 -22.55 4.15
N LYS A 56 -13.62 -22.27 3.86
CA LYS A 56 -12.46 -22.87 4.54
C LYS A 56 -12.12 -22.19 5.88
N GLY A 57 -12.94 -21.24 6.36
CA GLY A 57 -12.80 -20.63 7.66
C GLY A 57 -12.03 -19.30 7.69
N ALA A 58 -11.65 -18.74 6.54
CA ALA A 58 -11.05 -17.41 6.49
C ALA A 58 -12.05 -16.34 6.99
N ARG A 59 -11.57 -15.41 7.80
CA ARG A 59 -12.37 -14.29 8.34
C ARG A 59 -11.76 -12.91 8.07
N THR A 60 -10.51 -12.87 7.60
CA THR A 60 -9.85 -11.64 7.19
C THR A 60 -9.16 -11.85 5.86
N ILE A 61 -9.56 -11.06 4.85
CA ILE A 61 -8.98 -11.09 3.50
C ILE A 61 -8.55 -9.67 3.11
N ILE A 62 -7.45 -9.54 2.38
CA ILE A 62 -7.01 -8.31 1.74
C ILE A 62 -7.12 -8.49 0.23
N MET A 63 -7.76 -7.55 -0.45
CA MET A 63 -7.86 -7.51 -1.90
C MET A 63 -7.52 -6.11 -2.41
N PRO A 64 -6.24 -5.82 -2.70
CA PRO A 64 -5.81 -4.51 -3.16
C PRO A 64 -6.44 -4.14 -4.51
N LYS A 65 -6.67 -2.84 -4.72
CA LYS A 65 -7.18 -2.31 -6.00
C LYS A 65 -6.17 -2.48 -7.14
N ALA A 66 -6.64 -2.35 -8.38
CA ALA A 66 -5.77 -2.42 -9.55
C ALA A 66 -5.06 -1.08 -9.72
N VAL A 67 -3.77 -1.09 -10.05
CA VAL A 67 -3.05 0.14 -10.45
C VAL A 67 -3.15 0.38 -11.96
N ASN A 68 -2.95 1.62 -12.39
CA ASN A 68 -2.90 1.99 -13.81
C ASN A 68 -1.69 1.36 -14.51
N ILE A 69 -1.89 0.21 -15.16
CA ILE A 69 -0.82 -0.53 -15.85
C ILE A 69 -0.22 0.27 -17.01
N ALA A 70 -0.96 1.20 -17.62
CA ALA A 70 -0.47 1.95 -18.78
C ALA A 70 0.61 2.99 -18.42
N ALA A 71 0.85 3.21 -17.11
CA ALA A 71 1.94 4.01 -16.60
C ALA A 71 3.26 3.23 -16.48
N THR A 72 3.26 1.90 -16.64
CA THR A 72 4.51 1.13 -16.61
C THR A 72 5.33 1.35 -17.89
N PRO A 73 6.67 1.19 -17.83
CA PRO A 73 7.53 1.35 -19.01
C PRO A 73 7.20 0.41 -20.17
N TYR A 74 6.63 -0.77 -19.89
CA TYR A 74 6.19 -1.74 -20.91
C TYR A 74 5.22 -1.11 -21.91
N TYR A 75 4.32 -0.23 -21.43
CA TYR A 75 3.33 0.45 -22.27
C TYR A 75 3.82 1.80 -22.82
N SER A 76 5.13 2.08 -22.78
CA SER A 76 5.72 3.33 -23.27
C SER A 76 5.41 3.60 -24.75
N PHE A 77 5.29 2.54 -25.56
CA PHE A 77 4.95 2.60 -26.99
C PHE A 77 3.52 3.09 -27.29
N LEU A 78 2.61 3.10 -26.30
CA LEU A 78 1.24 3.57 -26.50
C LEU A 78 1.17 5.11 -26.53
N GLY A 79 0.39 5.63 -27.48
CA GLY A 79 -0.01 7.04 -27.50
C GLY A 79 -0.89 7.42 -26.29
N SER A 80 -0.95 8.72 -25.98
CA SER A 80 -1.66 9.27 -24.82
C SER A 80 -3.12 8.84 -24.75
N THR A 81 -3.84 8.83 -25.87
CA THR A 81 -5.25 8.40 -25.95
C THR A 81 -5.45 6.98 -25.43
N ASN A 82 -4.58 6.04 -25.83
CA ASN A 82 -4.69 4.64 -25.42
C ASN A 82 -4.33 4.45 -23.95
N LYS A 83 -3.34 5.20 -23.45
CA LYS A 83 -2.98 5.20 -22.02
C LYS A 83 -4.13 5.73 -21.15
N LEU A 84 -4.77 6.83 -21.58
CA LEU A 84 -5.93 7.40 -20.90
C LEU A 84 -7.12 6.44 -20.91
N PHE A 85 -7.34 5.72 -22.02
CA PHE A 85 -8.37 4.69 -22.07
C PHE A 85 -8.13 3.60 -21.01
N ILE A 86 -6.93 3.01 -20.97
CA ILE A 86 -6.62 1.95 -19.99
C ILE A 86 -6.75 2.47 -18.56
N LYS A 87 -6.29 3.70 -18.29
CA LYS A 87 -6.45 4.33 -16.98
C LYS A 87 -7.94 4.45 -16.61
N ALA A 88 -8.77 4.99 -17.50
CA ALA A 88 -10.21 5.13 -17.26
C ALA A 88 -10.87 3.77 -16.99
N ARG A 89 -10.50 2.72 -17.75
CA ARG A 89 -10.98 1.36 -17.49
C ARG A 89 -10.54 0.81 -16.13
N THR A 90 -9.33 1.14 -15.70
CA THR A 90 -8.80 0.77 -14.38
C THR A 90 -9.60 1.45 -13.26
N ASP A 91 -9.86 2.75 -13.40
CA ASP A 91 -10.65 3.53 -12.43
C ASP A 91 -12.09 2.99 -12.34
N GLU A 92 -12.74 2.73 -13.48
CA GLU A 92 -14.07 2.12 -13.54
C GLU A 92 -14.13 0.73 -12.90
N TYR A 93 -13.13 -0.12 -13.18
CA TYR A 93 -13.02 -1.43 -12.56
C TYR A 93 -12.90 -1.32 -11.05
N ASN A 94 -12.06 -0.41 -10.53
CA ASN A 94 -11.87 -0.26 -9.09
C ASN A 94 -13.15 0.17 -8.36
N ILE A 95 -13.96 1.04 -8.99
CA ILE A 95 -15.28 1.43 -8.47
C ILE A 95 -16.24 0.23 -8.45
N ALA A 96 -16.35 -0.50 -9.57
CA ALA A 96 -17.22 -1.66 -9.68
C ALA A 96 -16.79 -2.80 -8.74
N PHE A 97 -15.48 -3.01 -8.62
CA PHE A 97 -14.86 -3.96 -7.71
C PHE A 97 -15.23 -3.65 -6.25
N ASP A 98 -15.04 -2.42 -5.79
CA ASP A 98 -15.40 -2.02 -4.42
C ASP A 98 -16.88 -2.30 -4.14
N ALA A 99 -17.78 -1.80 -5.00
CA ALA A 99 -19.22 -1.99 -4.83
C ALA A 99 -19.60 -3.47 -4.78
N ALA A 100 -19.07 -4.28 -5.71
CA ALA A 100 -19.36 -5.71 -5.79
C ALA A 100 -18.83 -6.49 -4.58
N ILE A 101 -17.62 -6.17 -4.10
CA ILE A 101 -17.06 -6.83 -2.92
C ILE A 101 -17.79 -6.40 -1.64
N ILE A 102 -18.22 -5.14 -1.49
CA ILE A 102 -19.05 -4.70 -0.35
C ILE A 102 -20.33 -5.54 -0.28
N ALA A 103 -21.07 -5.59 -1.39
CA ALA A 103 -22.33 -6.33 -1.46
C ALA A 103 -22.12 -7.82 -1.18
N HIS A 104 -21.05 -8.42 -1.74
CA HIS A 104 -20.75 -9.83 -1.54
C HIS A 104 -20.36 -10.16 -0.11
N VAL A 105 -19.63 -9.29 0.59
CA VAL A 105 -19.19 -9.49 1.97
C VAL A 105 -20.33 -9.31 2.97
N ALA A 106 -21.30 -8.43 2.69
CA ALA A 106 -22.47 -8.23 3.53
C ALA A 106 -23.29 -9.54 3.77
N THR A 107 -23.17 -10.51 2.86
CA THR A 107 -23.81 -11.83 2.97
C THR A 107 -23.00 -12.87 3.77
N LYS A 108 -21.84 -12.49 4.34
CA LYS A 108 -20.88 -13.42 4.98
C LYS A 108 -20.58 -12.99 6.42
N PRO A 109 -21.38 -13.43 7.39
CA PRO A 109 -21.19 -13.06 8.79
C PRO A 109 -19.76 -13.31 9.29
N GLY A 110 -19.20 -12.31 9.96
CA GLY A 110 -17.85 -12.37 10.52
C GLY A 110 -16.70 -12.27 9.52
N LEU A 111 -16.95 -12.12 8.22
CA LEU A 111 -15.91 -11.86 7.23
C LEU A 111 -15.61 -10.37 7.15
N ILE A 112 -14.33 -10.02 7.20
CA ILE A 112 -13.81 -8.70 6.88
C ILE A 112 -12.97 -8.81 5.62
N VAL A 113 -13.23 -7.94 4.64
CA VAL A 113 -12.39 -7.79 3.45
C VAL A 113 -11.88 -6.35 3.38
N TYR A 114 -10.56 -6.20 3.54
CA TYR A 114 -9.86 -4.95 3.34
C TYR A 114 -9.55 -4.76 1.86
N ARG A 115 -9.72 -3.55 1.34
CA ARG A 115 -9.42 -3.20 -0.06
C ARG A 115 -8.48 -1.99 -0.13
N PRO A 116 -7.18 -2.19 0.10
CA PRO A 116 -6.18 -1.14 0.02
C PRO A 116 -6.26 -0.38 -1.30
N ASP A 117 -6.30 0.95 -1.25
CA ASP A 117 -6.32 1.81 -2.44
C ASP A 117 -4.91 2.01 -3.01
N THR A 118 -4.36 0.92 -3.53
CA THR A 118 -3.07 0.89 -4.22
C THR A 118 -3.08 1.73 -5.48
N SER A 119 -4.23 1.93 -6.12
CA SER A 119 -4.40 2.82 -7.26
C SER A 119 -4.09 4.26 -6.87
N ALA A 120 -4.72 4.77 -5.82
CA ALA A 120 -4.47 6.13 -5.32
C ALA A 120 -3.01 6.30 -4.88
N LEU A 121 -2.43 5.32 -4.17
CA LEU A 121 -1.02 5.38 -3.74
C LEU A 121 -0.06 5.45 -4.93
N PHE A 122 -0.33 4.66 -5.98
CA PHE A 122 0.47 4.65 -7.19
C PHE A 122 0.39 5.97 -7.97
N GLU A 123 -0.82 6.52 -8.13
CA GLU A 123 -1.00 7.82 -8.77
C GLU A 123 -0.32 8.96 -7.97
N GLN A 124 -0.32 8.89 -6.64
CA GLN A 124 0.45 9.82 -5.80
C GLN A 124 1.96 9.68 -6.02
N ALA A 125 2.48 8.46 -6.16
CA ALA A 125 3.90 8.24 -6.45
C ALA A 125 4.31 8.75 -7.84
N LEU A 126 3.43 8.65 -8.83
CA LEU A 126 3.64 9.24 -10.15
C LEU A 126 3.64 10.78 -10.09
N ALA A 127 2.71 11.38 -9.33
CA ALA A 127 2.54 12.83 -9.25
C ALA A 127 3.57 13.51 -8.35
N THR A 128 4.00 12.87 -7.27
CA THR A 128 4.94 13.44 -6.29
C THR A 128 5.98 12.40 -5.86
N PRO A 129 6.86 11.97 -6.78
CA PRO A 129 7.79 10.87 -6.52
C PRO A 129 8.72 11.12 -5.34
N SER A 130 9.12 12.37 -5.09
CA SER A 130 9.98 12.74 -3.96
C SER A 130 9.35 12.43 -2.59
N ALA A 131 8.02 12.46 -2.45
CA ALA A 131 7.32 12.07 -1.23
C ALA A 131 7.50 10.57 -0.89
N PHE A 132 7.81 9.76 -1.90
CA PHE A 132 8.09 8.33 -1.78
C PHE A 132 9.59 8.02 -1.73
N GLY A 133 10.43 9.06 -1.86
CA GLY A 133 11.88 8.96 -2.05
C GLY A 133 12.28 8.39 -3.40
N LEU A 134 11.45 8.65 -4.42
CA LEU A 134 11.69 8.24 -5.80
C LEU A 134 12.22 9.43 -6.61
N THR A 135 13.07 9.14 -7.59
CA THR A 135 13.69 10.11 -8.51
C THR A 135 13.29 9.89 -9.97
N ASN A 136 12.77 8.70 -10.31
CA ASN A 136 12.35 8.36 -11.66
C ASN A 136 11.10 7.46 -11.65
N THR A 137 10.10 7.83 -12.43
CA THR A 137 8.80 7.14 -12.56
C THR A 137 8.48 6.71 -13.99
N THR A 138 9.41 6.83 -14.93
CA THR A 138 9.17 6.54 -16.36
C THR A 138 10.15 5.52 -16.91
N GLY A 139 11.39 5.52 -16.44
CA GLY A 139 12.37 4.48 -16.69
C GLY A 139 12.28 3.36 -15.66
N TYR A 140 13.02 2.27 -15.92
CA TYR A 140 13.15 1.14 -15.01
C TYR A 140 14.61 0.87 -14.66
N ALA A 141 14.86 0.46 -13.43
CA ALA A 141 16.21 0.28 -12.92
C ALA A 141 17.03 -0.69 -13.78
N LEU A 142 16.43 -1.79 -14.26
CA LEU A 142 17.09 -2.84 -15.04
C LEU A 142 17.57 -2.41 -16.45
N SER A 143 16.99 -1.39 -17.09
CA SER A 143 17.50 -0.92 -18.40
C SER A 143 18.81 -0.16 -18.29
N VAL A 144 19.14 0.33 -17.10
CA VAL A 144 20.39 1.04 -16.82
C VAL A 144 21.55 0.04 -16.54
N VAL A 145 21.30 -1.27 -16.64
CA VAL A 145 22.12 -2.36 -16.05
C VAL A 145 23.05 -3.04 -17.04
N ALA A 146 23.63 -2.28 -17.97
CA ALA A 146 24.83 -2.78 -18.63
C ALA A 146 25.99 -3.00 -17.62
N ASN A 147 26.01 -2.34 -16.45
CA ASN A 147 27.23 -2.22 -15.59
C ASN A 147 27.06 -2.36 -14.05
N GLN A 148 26.15 -3.18 -13.50
CA GLN A 148 26.01 -3.39 -12.02
C GLN A 148 25.65 -2.15 -11.15
N VAL A 149 25.37 -0.98 -11.75
CA VAL A 149 25.08 0.29 -11.03
C VAL A 149 23.67 0.34 -10.41
N ALA A 150 22.77 -0.61 -10.70
CA ALA A 150 21.39 -0.57 -10.22
C ALA A 150 21.17 -1.00 -8.76
N VAL A 151 22.22 -1.40 -8.03
CA VAL A 151 22.11 -1.96 -6.67
C VAL A 151 22.96 -1.12 -5.73
N GLY A 152 22.35 -0.52 -4.71
CA GLY A 152 23.02 0.35 -3.73
C GLY A 152 22.10 1.44 -3.17
N PRO A 153 22.46 2.08 -2.04
CA PRO A 153 21.56 2.95 -1.27
C PRO A 153 21.02 4.18 -2.02
N ASN A 154 21.65 4.63 -3.10
CA ASN A 154 21.16 5.72 -3.98
C ASN A 154 21.19 5.34 -5.47
N SER A 155 21.09 4.05 -5.75
CA SER A 155 21.08 3.52 -7.12
C SER A 155 19.69 3.61 -7.75
N PRO A 156 19.56 3.41 -9.08
CA PRO A 156 18.25 3.23 -9.70
C PRO A 156 17.37 2.20 -8.99
N GLY A 157 17.91 1.07 -8.50
CA GLY A 157 17.11 0.07 -7.78
C GLY A 157 16.56 0.53 -6.43
N SER A 158 17.13 1.57 -5.81
CA SER A 158 16.62 2.16 -4.56
C SER A 158 15.79 3.44 -4.76
N THR A 159 15.89 4.07 -5.93
CA THR A 159 15.32 5.40 -6.19
C THR A 159 14.33 5.44 -7.35
N TYR A 160 14.21 4.39 -8.16
CA TYR A 160 13.23 4.34 -9.26
C TYR A 160 11.93 3.71 -8.77
N LEU A 161 10.81 4.10 -9.38
CA LEU A 161 9.53 3.46 -9.14
C LEU A 161 9.54 2.01 -9.66
N PHE A 162 10.14 1.80 -10.83
CA PHE A 162 10.11 0.53 -11.55
C PHE A 162 11.46 -0.20 -11.50
N TRP A 163 11.42 -1.49 -11.20
CA TRP A 163 12.58 -2.38 -11.25
C TRP A 163 12.84 -2.85 -12.68
N ASP A 164 11.84 -3.49 -13.30
CA ASP A 164 11.79 -3.81 -14.73
C ASP A 164 10.70 -2.99 -15.42
N ASP A 165 10.33 -3.34 -16.64
CA ASP A 165 9.34 -2.60 -17.43
C ASP A 165 7.89 -2.74 -16.91
N THR A 166 7.63 -3.52 -15.86
CA THR A 166 6.28 -3.75 -15.32
C THR A 166 6.19 -3.66 -13.80
N HIS A 167 7.18 -4.19 -13.08
CA HIS A 167 7.16 -4.36 -11.64
C HIS A 167 7.82 -3.19 -10.90
N PRO A 168 7.26 -2.79 -9.74
CA PRO A 168 7.87 -1.74 -8.93
C PRO A 168 9.13 -2.23 -8.20
N THR A 169 10.00 -1.30 -7.84
CA THR A 169 11.13 -1.56 -6.94
C THR A 169 10.66 -1.89 -5.53
N ALA A 170 11.56 -2.50 -4.74
CA ALA A 170 11.32 -2.74 -3.32
C ALA A 170 10.99 -1.45 -2.53
N ARG A 171 11.48 -0.28 -3.00
CA ARG A 171 11.18 1.03 -2.42
C ARG A 171 9.68 1.32 -2.45
N PHE A 172 9.02 1.13 -3.58
CA PHE A 172 7.57 1.35 -3.67
C PHE A 172 6.76 0.20 -3.05
N GLN A 173 7.26 -1.04 -3.13
CA GLN A 173 6.65 -2.18 -2.42
C GLN A 173 6.58 -1.95 -0.90
N MET A 174 7.57 -1.29 -0.30
CA MET A 174 7.54 -0.93 1.12
C MET A 174 6.39 0.03 1.47
N HIS A 175 6.07 1.00 0.60
CA HIS A 175 4.93 1.91 0.79
C HIS A 175 3.60 1.18 0.62
N LEU A 176 3.51 0.22 -0.31
CA LEU A 176 2.33 -0.65 -0.46
C LEU A 176 2.10 -1.50 0.80
N ALA A 177 3.18 -2.07 1.36
CA ALA A 177 3.12 -2.80 2.62
C ALA A 177 2.70 -1.90 3.80
N ASP A 178 3.17 -0.65 3.82
CA ASP A 178 2.75 0.34 4.81
C ASP A 178 1.25 0.62 4.78
N LEU A 179 0.72 0.89 3.58
CA LEU A 179 -0.71 1.13 3.37
C LEU A 179 -1.55 -0.02 3.95
N VAL A 180 -1.14 -1.26 3.70
CA VAL A 180 -1.82 -2.46 4.21
C VAL A 180 -1.69 -2.54 5.74
N GLN A 181 -0.49 -2.36 6.28
CA GLN A 181 -0.23 -2.42 7.72
C GLN A 181 -1.09 -1.41 8.49
N GLN A 182 -1.14 -0.16 8.03
CA GLN A 182 -1.96 0.88 8.65
C GLN A 182 -3.46 0.56 8.57
N MET A 183 -3.91 -0.10 7.51
CA MET A 183 -5.30 -0.46 7.32
C MET A 183 -5.76 -1.60 8.23
N ILE A 184 -4.94 -2.64 8.40
CA ILE A 184 -5.34 -3.85 9.15
C ILE A 184 -4.95 -3.81 10.63
N SER A 185 -3.94 -3.02 10.98
CA SER A 185 -3.38 -2.95 12.31
C SER A 185 -2.85 -1.53 12.57
N PRO A 186 -3.76 -0.51 12.61
CA PRO A 186 -3.37 0.87 12.85
C PRO A 186 -2.75 1.01 14.24
N VAL A 187 -1.69 1.81 14.33
CA VAL A 187 -1.02 2.17 15.58
C VAL A 187 -2.01 2.85 16.52
N LYS A 188 -1.99 2.44 17.80
CA LYS A 188 -2.85 3.02 18.83
C LYS A 188 -2.04 3.36 20.07
N VAL A 189 -2.22 4.57 20.60
CA VAL A 189 -1.80 4.88 21.96
C VAL A 189 -2.91 4.44 22.90
N ASN A 190 -2.69 3.32 23.59
CA ASN A 190 -3.68 2.69 24.47
C ASN A 190 -3.71 3.31 25.87
N GLY A 191 -2.66 4.04 26.25
CA GLY A 191 -2.59 4.66 27.57
C GLY A 191 -1.43 5.62 27.68
N ILE A 192 -1.56 6.55 28.62
CA ILE A 192 -0.52 7.46 29.05
C ILE A 192 -0.49 7.48 30.58
N SER A 193 0.69 7.31 31.17
CA SER A 193 0.91 7.50 32.60
C SER A 193 2.03 8.52 32.81
N ARG A 194 1.95 9.35 33.84
CA ARG A 194 2.95 10.38 34.14
C ARG A 194 3.58 10.15 35.50
N SER A 195 4.91 10.19 35.56
CA SER A 195 5.70 10.19 36.79
C SER A 195 6.72 11.31 36.73
N GLY A 196 6.52 12.36 37.55
CA GLY A 196 7.30 13.60 37.49
C GLY A 196 7.23 14.24 36.10
N ASN A 197 8.41 14.40 35.47
CA ASN A 197 8.55 14.97 34.13
C ASN A 197 8.48 13.92 33.01
N THR A 198 8.31 12.63 33.32
CA THR A 198 8.27 11.57 32.32
C THR A 198 6.84 11.10 32.09
N SER A 199 6.42 11.10 30.84
CA SER A 199 5.18 10.47 30.36
C SER A 199 5.53 9.16 29.67
N GLN A 200 4.96 8.05 30.13
CA GLN A 200 5.07 6.76 29.47
C GLN A 200 3.83 6.53 28.62
N LEU A 201 4.04 6.34 27.32
CA LEU A 201 2.99 6.01 26.36
C LEU A 201 2.99 4.49 26.16
N THR A 202 1.84 3.85 26.33
CA THR A 202 1.62 2.46 25.92
C THR A 202 1.07 2.46 24.51
N ILE A 203 1.79 1.83 23.58
CA ILE A 203 1.50 1.84 22.15
C ILE A 203 1.23 0.40 21.71
N ALA A 204 0.08 0.16 21.11
CA ALA A 204 -0.27 -1.11 20.46
C ALA A 204 -0.16 -1.02 18.95
N ASN A 205 -0.11 -2.19 18.30
CA ASN A 205 -0.02 -2.35 16.85
C ASN A 205 1.22 -1.69 16.24
N ILE A 206 2.34 -1.73 16.96
CA ILE A 206 3.62 -1.21 16.49
C ILE A 206 4.04 -1.95 15.20
N PRO A 207 4.28 -1.23 14.08
CA PRO A 207 4.74 -1.85 12.84
C PRO A 207 6.08 -2.55 13.04
N LEU A 208 6.18 -3.78 12.56
CA LEU A 208 7.35 -4.63 12.75
C LEU A 208 8.58 -4.04 12.05
N GLY A 209 9.72 -4.04 12.75
CA GLY A 209 11.01 -3.62 12.20
C GLY A 209 11.11 -2.13 11.86
N ARG A 210 10.18 -1.29 12.35
CA ARG A 210 10.19 0.16 12.09
C ARG A 210 10.56 0.98 13.30
N GLN A 211 11.31 2.04 13.06
CA GLN A 211 11.55 3.09 14.03
C GLN A 211 10.27 3.92 14.20
N GLY A 212 9.84 4.08 15.45
CA GLY A 212 8.77 4.99 15.84
C GLY A 212 9.31 6.32 16.34
N ILE A 213 8.49 7.35 16.19
CA ILE A 213 8.78 8.72 16.62
C ILE A 213 7.63 9.16 17.54
N VAL A 214 7.99 9.71 18.70
CA VAL A 214 7.07 10.45 19.57
C VAL A 214 7.36 11.93 19.40
N GLU A 215 6.33 12.69 19.04
CA GLU A 215 6.40 14.14 18.97
C GLU A 215 5.49 14.79 20.02
N GLY A 216 5.96 15.89 20.60
CA GLY A 216 5.27 16.65 21.63
C GLY A 216 4.86 18.04 21.17
N SER A 217 3.67 18.48 21.61
CA SER A 217 3.18 19.85 21.48
C SER A 217 2.60 20.35 22.81
N SER A 218 2.73 21.64 23.11
CA SER A 218 2.12 22.26 24.29
C SER A 218 0.65 22.65 24.10
N SER A 219 0.15 22.66 22.85
CA SER A 219 -1.15 23.26 22.50
C SER A 219 -1.99 22.46 21.50
N LEU A 220 -1.58 21.23 21.15
CA LEU A 220 -2.09 20.44 20.01
C LEU A 220 -1.86 21.09 18.64
N GLN A 221 -1.24 22.26 18.58
CA GLN A 221 -0.90 22.97 17.34
C GLN A 221 0.60 22.83 17.02
N PRO A 222 1.01 23.01 15.75
CA PRO A 222 2.43 23.13 15.41
C PRO A 222 3.12 24.27 16.20
N PRO A 223 4.44 24.17 16.45
CA PRO A 223 5.31 23.06 16.04
C PRO A 223 5.13 21.82 16.92
N TRP A 224 5.17 20.66 16.28
CA TRP A 224 5.35 19.38 16.94
C TRP A 224 6.86 19.09 16.96
N ASN A 225 7.41 18.88 18.14
CA ASN A 225 8.85 18.64 18.29
C ASN A 225 9.09 17.16 18.54
N GLN A 226 10.06 16.58 17.85
CA GLN A 226 10.47 15.21 18.12
C GLN A 226 11.05 15.11 19.52
N ASP A 227 10.37 14.37 20.40
CA ASP A 227 10.81 14.14 21.77
C ASP A 227 11.71 12.90 21.83
N VAL A 228 11.30 11.81 21.19
CA VAL A 228 11.96 10.49 21.29
C VAL A 228 11.82 9.69 20.00
N THR A 229 12.89 9.01 19.58
CA THR A 229 12.82 7.89 18.65
C THR A 229 12.96 6.58 19.41
N PHE A 230 12.24 5.54 18.96
CA PHE A 230 12.30 4.23 19.59
C PHE A 230 12.17 3.15 18.52
N THR A 231 12.73 1.98 18.79
CA THR A 231 12.55 0.80 17.94
C THR A 231 12.12 -0.34 18.84
N GLN A 232 11.05 -1.03 18.47
CA GLN A 232 10.73 -2.29 19.13
C GLN A 232 11.46 -3.42 18.40
N PRO A 233 12.28 -4.22 19.10
CA PRO A 233 12.98 -5.33 18.48
C PRO A 233 11.95 -6.33 17.92
N PHE A 234 12.14 -6.74 16.67
CA PHE A 234 11.32 -7.76 16.06
C PHE A 234 11.57 -9.11 16.75
N SER A 235 10.49 -9.75 17.19
CA SER A 235 10.49 -11.17 17.52
C SER A 235 9.25 -11.81 16.88
N ALA A 236 9.45 -12.88 16.12
CA ALA A 236 8.33 -13.62 15.54
C ALA A 236 7.44 -14.16 16.67
N GLY A 237 6.13 -13.89 16.59
CA GLY A 237 5.18 -14.21 17.68
C GLY A 237 5.25 -13.28 18.90
N GLY A 238 6.09 -12.25 18.86
CA GLY A 238 6.20 -11.24 19.90
C GLY A 238 5.02 -10.27 19.95
N SER A 239 4.91 -9.56 21.08
CA SER A 239 3.93 -8.50 21.27
C SER A 239 4.18 -7.33 20.32
N THR A 240 3.13 -6.88 19.63
CA THR A 240 3.11 -5.59 18.91
C THR A 240 2.73 -4.41 19.82
N THR A 241 2.67 -4.65 21.14
CA THR A 241 2.49 -3.62 22.17
C THR A 241 3.80 -3.37 22.90
N GLY A 242 4.15 -2.10 23.06
CA GLY A 242 5.33 -1.66 23.80
C GLY A 242 5.12 -0.29 24.44
N SER A 243 6.09 0.13 25.25
CA SER A 243 6.04 1.41 25.94
C SER A 243 7.22 2.30 25.54
N VAL A 244 6.99 3.61 25.48
CA VAL A 244 8.01 4.63 25.23
C VAL A 244 7.88 5.75 26.25
N ASN A 245 9.00 6.18 26.80
CA ASN A 245 9.05 7.27 27.77
C ASN A 245 9.43 8.57 27.05
N ALA A 246 8.63 9.62 27.17
CA ALA A 246 8.94 10.97 26.72
C ALA A 246 9.06 11.90 27.94
N THR A 247 10.13 12.70 28.00
CA THR A 247 10.38 13.60 29.13
C THR A 247 10.09 15.04 28.74
N SER A 248 9.36 15.77 29.58
CA SER A 248 9.11 17.19 29.40
C SER A 248 8.96 17.92 30.73
N THR A 249 9.52 19.12 30.79
CA THR A 249 9.34 20.07 31.90
C THR A 249 8.04 20.87 31.77
N ALA A 250 7.31 20.74 30.65
CA ALA A 250 6.06 21.43 30.45
C ALA A 250 4.96 20.88 31.41
N PRO A 251 4.13 21.76 31.99
CA PRO A 251 3.06 21.37 32.90
C PRO A 251 1.97 20.56 32.18
N SER A 252 1.71 20.87 30.91
CA SER A 252 0.84 20.11 30.00
C SER A 252 1.58 19.83 28.69
N ARG A 253 1.35 18.63 28.13
CA ARG A 253 1.93 18.22 26.86
C ARG A 253 1.01 17.22 26.17
N PHE A 254 0.89 17.38 24.87
CA PHE A 254 0.20 16.47 23.98
C PHE A 254 1.22 15.69 23.18
N TYR A 255 0.92 14.42 22.91
CA TYR A 255 1.81 13.54 22.18
C TYR A 255 1.11 12.97 20.95
N ARG A 256 1.88 12.79 19.88
CA ARG A 256 1.50 11.94 18.75
C ARG A 256 2.61 10.95 18.48
N VAL A 257 2.22 9.79 17.98
CA VAL A 257 3.13 8.69 17.64
C VAL A 257 3.02 8.46 16.15
N SER A 258 4.17 8.40 15.47
CA SER A 258 4.26 8.11 14.04
C SER A 258 5.33 7.05 13.77
N PHE A 259 5.17 6.33 12.66
CA PHE A 259 6.11 5.32 12.17
C PHE A 259 6.40 5.61 10.69
N PRO A 260 7.20 6.65 10.40
CA PRO A 260 7.44 7.06 9.02
C PRO A 260 8.06 5.91 8.22
N VAL A 261 7.69 5.85 6.94
CA VAL A 261 8.30 4.90 6.01
C VAL A 261 9.72 5.38 5.69
N VAL A 262 10.70 4.79 6.35
CA VAL A 262 12.12 5.04 6.10
C VAL A 262 12.69 3.84 5.36
N TRP A 263 13.14 4.06 4.14
CA TRP A 263 13.87 3.05 3.39
C TRP A 263 15.23 2.81 4.04
N THR A 264 15.46 1.58 4.47
CA THR A 264 16.77 1.08 4.84
C THR A 264 17.22 0.16 3.72
N TRP A 265 18.38 0.46 3.13
CA TRP A 265 18.97 -0.43 2.14
C TRP A 265 19.41 -1.71 2.86
N PRO A 266 18.98 -2.90 2.42
CA PRO A 266 19.36 -4.17 3.03
C PRO A 266 20.85 -4.50 2.84
#